data_AF-A0A1G3B729-F1
#
_entry.id   AF-A0A1G3B729-F1
#
_cell.length_a   1.000
_cell.length_b   1.000
_cell.length_c   1.000
_cell.angle_alpha   90.00
_cell.angle_beta   90.00
_cell.angle_gamma   90.00
#
_symmetry.space_group_name_H-M   'P 1'
#
loop_
_entity.id
_entity.type
_entity.pdbx_description
1 polymer ?
#
loop_
_entity_poly.entity_id
_entity_poly.type
_entity_poly.pdbx_seq_one_letter_code
_entity_poly.pdbx_strand_id
1 'polypeptide(L)'
;MPIIKSILVFILAGFCEIGGGYLVWLWLRNNNPVWYGLLGGLILMAYGVVATLQPANFGRVYATYGGVFIVMSLLWGWKVDQFTP
;
A
#
# COMPACT_ATOMS: atom_id res chain seq x y z
N MET A 1 -7.88 -9.01 -20.58
CA MET A 1 -7.80 -7.56 -20.86
C MET A 1 -6.66 -6.94 -20.04
N PRO A 2 -5.64 -6.37 -20.68
CA PRO A 2 -4.43 -5.88 -20.00
C PRO A 2 -4.71 -4.75 -18.98
N ILE A 3 -5.73 -3.92 -19.23
CA ILE A 3 -6.15 -2.83 -18.32
C ILE A 3 -6.60 -3.36 -16.96
N ILE A 4 -7.46 -4.39 -16.93
CA ILE A 4 -8.01 -4.94 -15.68
C ILE A 4 -6.90 -5.50 -14.80
N LYS A 5 -5.92 -6.18 -15.42
CA LYS A 5 -4.74 -6.70 -14.71
C LYS A 5 -3.93 -5.56 -14.08
N SER A 6 -3.68 -4.48 -14.81
CA SER A 6 -2.96 -3.31 -14.28
C SER A 6 -3.68 -2.63 -13.12
N ILE A 7 -5.02 -2.51 -13.20
CA ILE A 7 -5.84 -1.94 -12.11
C ILE A 7 -5.77 -2.81 -10.86
N LEU A 8 -5.91 -4.14 -11.01
CA LEU A 8 -5.79 -5.08 -9.90
C LEU A 8 -4.40 -5.01 -9.25
N VAL A 9 -3.34 -4.88 -10.05
CA VAL A 9 -1.97 -4.71 -9.56
C VAL A 9 -1.81 -3.39 -8.79
N PHE A 10 -2.40 -2.28 -9.25
CA PHE A 10 -2.40 -1.01 -8.50
C PHE A 10 -3.11 -1.12 -7.16
N ILE A 11 -4.28 -1.78 -7.15
CA ILE A 11 -5.06 -1.95 -5.92
C ILE A 11 -4.28 -2.79 -4.91
N LEU A 12 -3.67 -3.88 -5.38
CA LEU A 12 -2.88 -4.78 -4.55
C LEU A 12 -1.61 -4.10 -4.04
N ALA A 13 -0.93 -3.31 -4.89
CA ALA A 13 0.20 -2.48 -4.51
C ALA A 13 -0.17 -1.49 -3.40
N GLY A 14 -1.29 -0.76 -3.56
CA GLY A 14 -1.80 0.20 -2.57
C GLY A 14 -2.11 -0.45 -1.24
N PHE A 15 -2.73 -1.63 -1.27
CA PHE A 15 -3.04 -2.39 -0.06
C PHE A 15 -1.79 -2.90 0.65
N CYS A 16 -0.78 -3.36 -0.10
CA CYS A 16 0.51 -3.74 0.46
C CYS A 16 1.26 -2.54 1.05
N GLU A 17 1.28 -1.40 0.38
CA GLU A 17 2.00 -0.23 0.88
C GLU A 17 1.35 0.32 2.16
N ILE A 18 0.03 0.53 2.15
CA ILE A 18 -0.70 1.05 3.32
C ILE A 18 -0.70 0.02 4.46
N GLY A 19 -1.00 -1.24 4.17
CA GLY A 19 -1.02 -2.30 5.17
C GLY A 19 0.36 -2.58 5.77
N GLY A 20 1.40 -2.61 4.94
CA GLY A 20 2.79 -2.77 5.37
C GLY A 20 3.25 -1.59 6.23
N GLY A 21 2.98 -0.36 5.79
CA GLY A 21 3.27 0.85 6.55
C GLY A 21 2.52 0.90 7.89
N TYR A 22 1.24 0.50 7.91
CA TYR A 22 0.43 0.43 9.12
C TYR A 22 0.96 -0.60 10.14
N LEU A 23 1.41 -1.76 9.68
CA LEU A 23 2.03 -2.78 10.54
C LEU A 23 3.35 -2.31 11.15
N VAL A 24 4.18 -1.60 10.38
CA VAL A 24 5.40 -0.96 10.90
C VAL A 24 5.06 0.15 11.90
N TRP A 25 4.03 0.95 11.62
CA TRP A 25 3.53 1.98 12.52
C TRP A 25 3.02 1.38 13.84
N LEU A 26 2.27 0.28 13.78
CA LEU A 26 1.80 -0.46 14.95
C LEU A 26 2.98 -0.96 15.80
N TRP A 27 4.03 -1.48 15.15
CA TRP A 27 5.22 -1.94 15.85
C TRP A 27 5.94 -0.78 16.56
N LEU A 28 6.28 0.28 15.84
CA LEU A 28 7.08 1.39 16.39
C LEU A 28 6.30 2.26 17.37
N ARG A 29 5.00 2.48 17.14
CA ARG A 29 4.21 3.45 17.91
C ARG A 29 3.42 2.83 19.05
N ASN A 30 2.97 1.57 18.91
CA ASN A 30 2.16 0.89 19.93
C ASN A 30 2.95 -0.17 20.73
N ASN A 31 4.29 -0.20 20.64
CA ASN A 31 5.15 -1.19 21.32
C ASN A 31 4.73 -2.65 21.04
N ASN A 32 4.13 -2.89 19.88
CA ASN A 32 3.67 -4.22 19.48
C ASN A 32 4.86 -5.16 19.24
N PRO A 33 4.61 -6.48 19.14
CA PRO A 33 5.66 -7.45 18.88
C PRO A 33 6.48 -7.12 17.63
N VAL A 34 7.79 -7.37 17.67
CA VAL A 34 8.74 -7.15 16.55
C VAL A 34 8.28 -7.83 15.25
N TRP A 35 7.51 -8.92 15.36
CA TRP A 35 6.93 -9.60 14.22
C TRP A 35 6.04 -8.70 13.35
N TYR A 36 5.33 -7.72 13.93
CA TYR A 36 4.54 -6.75 13.18
C TYR A 36 5.42 -5.88 12.27
N GLY A 37 6.56 -5.41 12.77
CA GLY A 37 7.54 -4.64 11.99
C GLY A 37 8.18 -5.48 10.87
N LEU A 38 8.55 -6.73 11.18
CA LEU A 38 9.11 -7.67 10.22
C LEU A 38 8.11 -7.99 9.09
N LEU A 39 6.86 -8.27 9.45
CA LEU A 39 5.81 -8.61 8.50
C LEU A 39 5.40 -7.38 7.68
N GLY A 40 5.33 -6.20 8.29
CA GLY A 40 5.12 -4.93 7.59
C GLY A 40 6.24 -4.61 6.60
N GLY A 41 7.50 -4.80 7.00
CA GLY A 41 8.67 -4.65 6.13
C GLY A 41 8.68 -5.62 4.96
N LEU A 42 8.30 -6.89 5.19
CA LEU A 42 8.18 -7.89 4.13
C LEU A 42 7.10 -7.51 3.11
N ILE A 43 5.95 -7.00 3.57
CA ILE A 43 4.87 -6.54 2.72
C ILE A 43 5.30 -5.30 1.91
N LEU A 44 6.07 -4.38 2.50
CA LEU A 44 6.64 -3.23 1.78
C LEU A 44 7.63 -3.66 0.69
N MET A 45 8.47 -4.68 0.97
CA MET A 45 9.31 -5.29 -0.07
C MET A 45 8.48 -5.91 -1.19
N ALA A 46 7.41 -6.63 -0.85
CA ALA A 46 6.51 -7.23 -1.83
C ALA A 46 5.82 -6.17 -2.69
N TYR A 47 5.42 -5.03 -2.11
CA TYR A 47 4.87 -3.88 -2.84
C TYR A 47 5.82 -3.41 -3.95
N GLY A 48 7.13 -3.26 -3.66
CA GLY A 48 8.11 -2.86 -4.66
C GLY A 48 8.14 -3.82 -5.87
N VAL A 49 8.05 -5.12 -5.62
CA VAL A 49 7.96 -6.15 -6.68
C VAL A 49 6.65 -6.03 -7.45
N VAL A 50 5.52 -5.86 -6.76
CA VAL A 50 4.20 -5.72 -7.39
C VAL A 50 4.13 -4.47 -8.27
N ALA A 51 4.70 -3.35 -7.84
CA ALA A 51 4.77 -2.12 -8.62
C ALA A 51 5.56 -2.30 -9.93
N THR A 52 6.59 -3.16 -9.94
CA THR A 52 7.35 -3.44 -11.17
C THR A 52 6.60 -4.30 -12.20
N LEU A 53 5.50 -4.95 -11.82
CA LEU A 53 4.70 -5.76 -12.74
C LEU A 53 3.85 -4.92 -13.70
N GLN A 54 3.85 -3.59 -13.54
CA GLN A 54 3.12 -2.70 -14.44
C GLN A 54 3.85 -2.48 -15.77
N PRO A 55 3.18 -2.71 -16.91
CA PRO A 55 3.80 -2.65 -18.24
C PRO A 55 3.99 -1.21 -18.78
N ALA A 56 3.81 -0.19 -17.95
CA ALA A 56 3.81 1.22 -18.36
C ALA A 56 5.00 1.99 -17.76
N ASN A 57 5.31 3.15 -18.34
CA ASN A 57 6.48 3.94 -17.95
C ASN A 57 6.39 4.37 -16.47
N PHE A 58 7.50 4.24 -15.74
CA PHE A 58 7.58 4.44 -14.27
C PHE A 58 6.87 5.71 -13.80
N GLY A 59 7.15 6.86 -14.43
CA GLY A 59 6.57 8.14 -14.04
C GLY A 59 5.05 8.23 -14.20
N ARG A 60 4.46 7.60 -15.23
CA ARG A 60 2.99 7.60 -15.42
C ARG A 60 2.31 6.65 -14.44
N VAL A 61 2.94 5.51 -14.17
CA VAL A 61 2.48 4.52 -13.19
C VAL A 61 2.45 5.15 -11.80
N TYR A 62 3.55 5.77 -11.37
CA TYR A 62 3.65 6.42 -10.06
C TYR A 62 2.70 7.63 -9.91
N ALA A 63 2.56 8.47 -10.94
CA ALA A 63 1.63 9.60 -10.90
C ALA A 63 0.17 9.15 -10.74
N THR A 64 -0.23 8.10 -11.48
CA THR A 64 -1.58 7.53 -11.40
C THR A 64 -1.78 6.81 -10.07
N TYR A 65 -0.77 6.07 -9.63
CA TYR A 65 -0.76 5.37 -8.36
C TYR A 65 -0.91 6.32 -7.18
N GLY A 66 -0.23 7.46 -7.18
CA GLY A 66 -0.35 8.47 -6.12
C GLY A 66 -1.81 8.91 -5.92
N GLY A 67 -2.58 9.07 -6.99
CA GLY A 67 -4.02 9.35 -6.90
C GLY A 67 -4.81 8.21 -6.25
N VAL A 68 -4.57 6.97 -6.68
CA VAL A 68 -5.20 5.77 -6.10
C VAL A 68 -4.83 5.60 -4.63
N PHE A 69 -3.56 5.85 -4.29
CA PHE A 69 -3.01 5.76 -2.95
C PHE A 69 -3.67 6.75 -2.00
N ILE A 70 -3.93 7.99 -2.43
CA ILE A 70 -4.64 8.99 -1.63
C ILE A 70 -6.05 8.49 -1.29
N VAL A 71 -6.82 8.02 -2.29
CA VAL A 71 -8.17 7.51 -2.07
C VAL A 71 -8.17 6.31 -1.13
N MET A 72 -7.23 5.38 -1.32
CA MET A 72 -7.09 4.22 -0.44
C MET A 72 -6.68 4.59 0.98
N SER A 73 -5.77 5.56 1.14
CA SER A 73 -5.32 6.03 2.45
C SER A 73 -6.45 6.70 3.21
N LEU A 74 -7.29 7.48 2.52
CA LEU A 74 -8.51 8.06 3.10
C LEU A 74 -9.48 6.98 3.56
N LEU A 75 -9.77 5.98 2.70
CA LEU A 75 -10.65 4.86 3.07
C LEU A 75 -10.09 4.04 4.24
N TRP A 76 -8.77 3.83 4.27
CA TRP A 76 -8.09 3.13 5.36
C TRP A 76 -8.17 3.92 6.66
N GLY A 77 -7.86 5.23 6.65
CA GLY A 77 -7.99 6.09 7.83
C GLY A 77 -9.42 6.15 8.35
N TRP A 78 -10.40 6.19 7.45
CA TRP A 78 -11.82 6.16 7.84
C TRP A 78 -12.20 4.85 8.52
N LYS A 79 -11.69 3.71 8.03
CA LYS A 79 -12.05 2.38 8.52
C LYS A 79 -11.26 1.95 9.75
N VAL A 80 -9.97 2.26 9.81
CA VAL A 80 -9.01 1.76 10.81
C VAL A 80 -8.81 2.77 11.93
N ASP A 81 -8.63 4.05 11.60
CA ASP A 81 -8.44 5.10 12.62
C ASP A 81 -9.78 5.74 13.06
N GLN A 82 -10.93 5.32 12.50
CA GLN A 82 -12.26 5.91 12.73
C GLN A 82 -12.24 7.45 12.54
N PHE A 83 -11.27 7.96 11.78
CA PHE A 83 -11.05 9.39 11.64
C PHE A 83 -12.00 9.91 10.56
N THR A 84 -13.12 10.48 10.97
CA THR A 84 -14.04 11.18 10.07
C THR A 84 -13.40 12.49 9.61
N PRO A 85 -13.05 12.63 8.31
CA PRO A 85 -12.50 13.87 7.78
C PRO A 85 -13.53 15.01 7.82
#